data_AF-A0A0B7J0Q5-F1
#
_entry.id   AF-A0A0B7J0Q5-F1
#
_cell.length_a   1.000
_cell.length_b   1.000
_cell.length_c   1.000
_cell.angle_alpha   90.00
_cell.angle_beta   90.00
_cell.angle_gamma   90.00
#
_symmetry.space_group_name_H-M   'P 1'
#
loop_
_entity.id
_entity.type
_entity.pdbx_description
1 polymer ?
#
loop_
_entity_poly.entity_id
_entity_poly.type
_entity_poly.pdbx_seq_one_letter_code
_entity_poly.pdbx_strand_id
1 'polypeptide(L)' 'MSTETANKQNSSLVQALLSAINSLRFGSVEITVHEGRVTQIEKREKVRFTDSTNNPITPTEKSAAKILQDSN' A
#
# COMPACT_ATOMS: atom_id res chain seq x y z
N MET A 1 6.79 -19.29 -35.96
CA MET A 1 6.83 -19.60 -34.52
C MET A 1 7.25 -18.39 -33.66
N SER A 2 8.15 -17.50 -34.09
CA SER A 2 8.71 -16.47 -33.21
C SER A 2 7.83 -15.24 -32.92
N THR A 3 6.84 -14.93 -33.76
CA THR A 3 5.97 -13.75 -33.61
C THR A 3 4.79 -13.98 -32.68
N GLU A 4 4.31 -15.22 -32.58
CA GLU A 4 3.15 -15.59 -31.76
C GLU A 4 3.48 -15.60 -30.27
N THR A 5 4.68 -16.07 -29.91
CA THR A 5 5.19 -16.05 -28.53
C THR A 5 5.34 -14.62 -28.01
N ALA A 6 5.85 -13.70 -28.84
CA ALA A 6 6.04 -12.30 -28.46
C ALA A 6 4.69 -11.59 -28.17
N ASN A 7 3.67 -11.81 -29.00
CA ASN A 7 2.34 -11.24 -28.75
C ASN A 7 1.67 -11.83 -27.51
N LYS A 8 1.86 -13.13 -27.24
CA LYS A 8 1.33 -13.77 -26.03
C LYS A 8 2.00 -13.22 -24.76
N GLN A 9 3.31 -12.96 -24.81
CA GLN A 9 4.04 -12.34 -23.72
C GLN A 9 3.56 -10.90 -23.45
N ASN A 10 3.37 -10.09 -24.50
CA ASN A 10 2.85 -8.73 -24.36
C ASN A 10 1.47 -8.71 -23.72
N SER A 11 0.57 -9.60 -24.14
CA SER A 11 -0.77 -9.75 -23.57
C SER A 11 -0.71 -10.10 -22.07
N SER A 12 0.17 -11.03 -21.68
CA SER A 12 0.35 -11.41 -20.27
C SER A 12 0.89 -10.26 -19.41
N LEU A 13 1.78 -9.43 -19.95
CA LEU A 13 2.33 -8.25 -19.26
C LEU A 13 1.25 -7.18 -19.04
N VAL A 14 0.45 -6.88 -20.05
CA VAL A 14 -0.66 -5.93 -19.94
C VAL A 14 -1.65 -6.38 -18.87
N GLN A 15 -1.97 -7.68 -18.83
CA GLN A 15 -2.87 -8.24 -17.81
C GLN A 15 -2.28 -8.12 -16.40
N ALA A 16 -0.98 -8.39 -16.24
CA ALA A 16 -0.29 -8.24 -14.96
C ALA A 16 -0.29 -6.79 -14.49
N LEU A 17 -0.07 -5.84 -15.41
CA LEU A 17 -0.08 -4.41 -15.12
C LEU A 17 -1.47 -3.93 -14.69
N LEU A 18 -2.53 -4.30 -15.43
CA LEU A 18 -3.90 -3.98 -15.03
C LEU A 18 -4.23 -4.54 -13.64
N SER A 19 -3.80 -5.77 -13.36
CA SER A 19 -4.03 -6.42 -12.06
C SER A 19 -3.29 -5.70 -10.93
N ALA A 20 -2.06 -5.24 -11.19
CA ALA A 20 -1.28 -4.46 -10.22
C ALA A 20 -1.93 -3.10 -9.92
N ILE A 21 -2.44 -2.40 -10.95
CA ILE A 21 -3.14 -1.12 -10.79
C ILE A 21 -4.46 -1.31 -10.03
N ASN A 22 -5.25 -2.31 -10.39
CA ASN A 22 -6.56 -2.58 -9.77
C ASN A 22 -6.45 -2.99 -8.29
N SER A 23 -5.36 -3.63 -7.90
CA SER A 23 -5.13 -4.05 -6.51
C SER A 23 -4.55 -2.94 -5.62
N LEU A 24 -4.02 -1.86 -6.21
CA LEU A 24 -3.33 -0.81 -5.47
C LEU A 24 -4.34 0.18 -4.87
N ARG A 25 -4.43 0.23 -3.53
CA ARG A 25 -5.30 1.20 -2.84
C ARG A 25 -4.65 2.56 -2.65
N PHE A 26 -3.40 2.57 -2.19
CA PHE A 26 -2.60 3.78 -2.01
C PHE A 26 -1.16 3.48 -2.37
N GLY A 27 -0.60 4.20 -3.34
CA GLY A 27 0.76 3.92 -3.79
C GLY A 27 1.06 4.46 -5.18
N SER A 28 2.08 3.88 -5.81
CA SER A 28 2.46 4.16 -7.20
C SER A 28 2.90 2.88 -7.92
N VAL A 29 2.63 2.81 -9.23
CA VAL A 29 3.23 1.82 -10.14
C VAL A 29 4.18 2.58 -11.06
N GLU A 30 5.40 2.08 -11.21
CA GLU A 30 6.43 2.64 -12.08
C GLU A 30 6.78 1.60 -13.16
N ILE A 31 6.86 2.04 -14.42
CA ILE A 31 7.10 1.17 -15.57
C ILE A 31 8.30 1.71 -16.32
N THR A 32 9.28 0.83 -16.55
CA THR A 32 10.44 1.16 -17.39
C THR A 32 10.25 0.53 -18.76
N VAL A 33 10.37 1.36 -19.79
CA VAL A 33 10.24 0.96 -21.19
C VAL A 33 11.55 1.27 -21.90
N HIS A 34 12.13 0.27 -22.54
CA HIS A 34 13.28 0.43 -23.44
C HIS A 34 12.94 -0.19 -24.79
N GLU A 35 13.28 0.48 -25.89
CA GLU A 35 13.04 -0.03 -27.25
C GLU A 35 11.58 -0.44 -27.53
N GLY A 36 10.62 0.32 -26.99
CA GLY A 36 9.18 0.03 -27.12
C GLY A 36 8.72 -1.23 -26.37
N ARG A 37 9.56 -1.81 -25.49
CA ARG A 37 9.25 -2.98 -24.68
C ARG A 37 9.35 -2.65 -23.21
N VAL A 38 8.40 -3.17 -22.44
CA VAL A 38 8.44 -3.07 -20.98
C VAL A 38 9.55 -3.99 -20.47
N THR A 39 10.51 -3.41 -19.77
CA THR A 39 11.63 -4.16 -19.17
C THR A 39 11.46 -4.34 -17.67
N GLN A 40 10.74 -3.44 -17.01
CA GLN A 40 10.57 -3.44 -15.56
C GLN A 40 9.22 -2.86 -15.14
N ILE A 41 8.66 -3.45 -14.08
CA ILE A 41 7.44 -2.97 -13.42
C ILE A 41 7.72 -3.00 -11.91
N GLU A 42 7.63 -1.84 -11.27
CA GLU A 42 7.72 -1.70 -9.81
C GLU A 42 6.38 -1.27 -9.22
N LYS A 43 5.97 -1.90 -8.11
CA LYS A 43 4.78 -1.53 -7.34
C LYS A 43 5.20 -1.07 -5.95
N ARG A 44 4.85 0.17 -5.59
CA ARG A 44 5.08 0.73 -4.24
C ARG A 44 3.73 0.98 -3.58
N GLU A 45 3.49 0.40 -2.41
CA GLU A 45 2.22 0.50 -1.68
C GLU A 45 2.42 1.16 -0.31
N LYS A 46 1.52 2.08 0.04
CA LYS A 46 1.54 2.81 1.31
C LYS A 46 0.42 2.33 2.20
N VAL A 47 0.76 1.46 3.15
CA VAL A 47 -0.18 0.97 4.16
C VAL A 47 -0.22 1.96 5.33
N ARG A 48 -1.42 2.36 5.73
CA ARG A 48 -1.64 3.08 7.01
C ARG A 48 -2.16 2.09 8.01
N PHE A 49 -1.40 1.85 9.06
CA PHE A 49 -1.89 1.13 10.22
C PHE A 49 -2.58 2.15 11.11
N THR A 50 -3.91 2.15 11.12
CA THR A 50 -4.65 2.87 12.16
C THR A 50 -4.58 2.01 13.40
N ASP A 51 -3.94 2.49 14.47
CA ASP A 51 -4.12 1.91 15.79
C ASP A 51 -5.58 2.10 16.19
N SER A 52 -6.44 1.16 15.81
CA SER A 52 -7.75 1.01 16.41
C SER A 52 -7.60 0.37 17.78
N THR A 53 -6.73 0.92 18.64
CA THR A 53 -7.01 0.88 20.07
C THR A 53 -7.94 2.05 20.32
N ASN A 54 -9.23 1.75 20.30
CA ASN A 54 -10.30 2.63 20.73
C ASN A 54 -10.17 2.88 22.25
N ASN A 55 -9.07 3.53 22.64
CA ASN A 55 -8.91 4.07 23.97
C ASN A 55 -9.26 5.54 23.82
N PRO A 56 -10.40 6.01 24.36
CA PRO A 56 -10.73 7.43 24.31
C PRO A 56 -9.55 8.18 24.94
N ILE A 57 -8.94 9.08 24.16
CA ILE A 57 -7.96 10.03 24.67
C ILE A 57 -8.68 10.98 25.62
N THR A 58 -8.91 10.53 26.85
CA THR A 58 -9.39 11.41 27.92
C THR A 58 -8.31 12.46 28.16
N PRO A 59 -8.65 13.76 28.13
CA PRO A 59 -7.72 14.81 28.53
C PRO A 59 -7.13 14.50 29.91
N THR A 60 -5.80 14.59 30.00
CA THR A 60 -4.94 14.24 31.15
C THR A 60 -5.33 14.92 32.48
N GLU A 61 -6.28 15.85 32.49
CA GLU A 61 -6.76 16.51 33.70
C GLU A 61 -7.46 15.57 34.69
N LYS A 62 -8.22 14.57 34.22
CA LYS A 62 -8.98 13.68 35.14
C LYS A 62 -8.15 12.55 35.77
N SER A 63 -7.01 12.17 35.19
CA SER A 63 -6.14 11.13 35.76
C SER A 63 -5.28 11.66 36.93
N ALA A 64 -4.94 12.95 36.94
CA ALA A 64 -4.15 13.53 38.04
C ALA A 64 -4.94 13.61 39.35
N ALA A 65 -6.26 13.86 39.29
CA ALA A 65 -7.11 14.00 40.47
C ALA A 65 -7.29 12.69 41.27
N LYS A 66 -7.08 11.53 40.66
CA LYS A 66 -7.22 10.22 41.32
C LYS A 66 -5.97 9.83 42.12
N ILE A 67 -4.79 10.35 41.78
CA ILE A 67 -3.52 9.95 42.41
C ILE A 67 -3.35 10.61 43.80
N LEU A 68 -4.03 11.73 44.08
CA LEU A 68 -3.92 12.44 45.37
C LEU A 68 -4.91 11.97 46.45
N GLN A 69 -5.89 11.11 46.15
CA GLN A 69 -6.91 10.69 47.13
C GLN A 69 -6.53 9.44 47.93
N ASP A 70 -5.51 8.69 47.49
CA ASP A 70 -5.11 7.41 48.11
C ASP A 70 -3.97 7.57 49.15
N SER A 71 -3.70 8.80 49.61
CA SER A 71 -2.71 9.09 50.67
C SER A 71 -3.38 9.63 51.92
N ASN A 72 -4.07 8.76 52.67
CA ASN A 72 -4.33 8.95 54.10
C ASN A 72 -4.61 7.62 54.80
#